data_AF-A2DIL7-F1
#
_entry.id   AF-A2DIL7-F1
#
_cell.length_a   1.000
_cell.length_b   1.000
_cell.length_c   1.000
_cell.angle_alpha   90.00
_cell.angle_beta   90.00
_cell.angle_gamma   90.00
#
_symmetry.space_group_name_H-M   'P 1'
#
loop_
_entity.id
_entity.type
_entity.pdbx_description
1 polymer ?
#
loop_
_entity_poly.entity_id
_entity_poly.type
_entity_poly.pdbx_seq_one_letter_code
_entity_poly.pdbx_strand_id
1 'polypeptide(L)'
;MSNSGHDTEEQQMEFLRTSQVKKADTRGFQLKYIPFGLVSACLTILLYLTVGGCNLLADKIYLAVSYAIGVVCLTIAYSNVAKWCRMQKKMNGSPLFFSLFYNNAFYIFLLVFCASVLFPGLKPAYGLVLTQIISVGIPAWFSTLQI
;
A
#
# COMPACT_ATOMS: atom_id res chain seq x y z
N MET A 1 -19.21 -0.45 55.57
CA MET A 1 -19.74 -1.12 54.36
C MET A 1 -19.36 -0.25 53.17
N SER A 2 -18.11 -0.34 52.72
CA SER A 2 -17.67 -1.05 51.50
C SER A 2 -18.43 -0.60 50.25
N ASN A 3 -17.94 0.51 49.65
CA ASN A 3 -18.36 1.01 48.34
C ASN A 3 -17.14 1.07 47.39
N SER A 4 -16.15 0.18 47.58
CA SER A 4 -14.86 0.21 46.88
C SER A 4 -14.79 -0.71 45.64
N GLY A 5 -15.87 -1.45 45.36
CA GLY A 5 -15.90 -2.41 44.24
C GLY A 5 -16.12 -1.75 42.88
N HIS A 6 -16.98 -0.73 42.81
CA HIS A 6 -17.40 -0.11 41.55
C HIS A 6 -16.30 0.76 40.93
N ASP A 7 -15.55 1.50 41.75
CA ASP A 7 -14.43 2.35 41.30
C ASP A 7 -13.28 1.52 40.70
N THR A 8 -13.12 0.27 41.15
CA THR A 8 -12.04 -0.61 40.69
C THR A 8 -12.33 -1.20 39.30
N GLU A 9 -13.60 -1.51 39.00
CA GLU A 9 -14.01 -2.07 37.71
C GLU A 9 -14.00 -1.01 36.59
N GLU A 10 -14.42 0.23 36.91
CA GLU A 10 -14.33 1.35 35.97
C GLU A 10 -12.89 1.71 35.65
N GLN A 11 -12.01 1.73 36.66
CA GLN A 11 -10.57 1.92 36.45
C GLN A 11 -9.94 0.77 35.65
N GLN A 12 -10.37 -0.47 35.85
CA GLN A 12 -9.92 -1.60 35.04
C GLN A 12 -10.42 -1.53 33.60
N MET A 13 -11.68 -1.13 33.37
CA MET A 13 -12.20 -0.92 32.02
C MET A 13 -11.52 0.24 31.32
N GLU A 14 -11.26 1.34 32.02
CA GLU A 14 -10.55 2.48 31.48
C GLU A 14 -9.08 2.15 31.21
N PHE A 15 -8.43 1.36 32.08
CA PHE A 15 -7.08 0.83 31.87
C PHE A 15 -7.02 -0.16 30.70
N LEU A 16 -8.02 -1.03 30.52
CA LEU A 16 -8.13 -1.91 29.35
C LEU A 16 -8.37 -1.11 28.08
N ARG A 17 -9.17 -0.03 28.13
CA ARG A 17 -9.41 0.87 27.00
C ARG A 17 -8.15 1.66 26.65
N THR A 18 -7.44 2.23 27.62
CA THR A 18 -6.16 2.92 27.38
C THR A 18 -5.03 1.98 27.00
N SER A 19 -5.01 0.74 27.51
CA SER A 19 -4.05 -0.30 27.11
C SER A 19 -4.32 -0.84 25.71
N GLN A 20 -5.60 -0.92 25.29
CA GLN A 20 -5.96 -1.22 23.90
C GLN A 20 -5.63 -0.06 22.95
N VAL A 21 -5.73 1.19 23.40
CA VAL A 21 -5.31 2.37 22.63
C VAL A 21 -3.78 2.48 22.55
N LYS A 22 -3.03 2.13 23.62
CA LYS A 22 -1.55 2.09 23.62
C LYS A 22 -0.95 0.92 22.84
N LYS A 23 -1.72 -0.13 22.56
CA LYS A 23 -1.37 -1.22 21.62
C LYS A 23 -1.82 -0.92 20.19
N ALA A 24 -2.12 0.34 19.86
CA ALA A 24 -1.96 0.80 18.49
C ALA A 24 -0.47 0.63 18.15
N ASP A 25 -0.18 -0.45 17.43
CA ASP A 25 1.14 -0.79 16.93
C ASP A 25 1.53 0.29 15.90
N THR A 26 2.03 1.42 16.40
CA THR A 26 2.42 2.63 15.65
C THR A 26 3.82 2.45 15.04
N ARG A 27 4.28 1.22 14.78
CA ARG A 27 5.63 0.99 14.29
C ARG A 27 5.67 0.09 13.08
N GLY A 28 5.71 0.77 11.94
CA GLY A 28 6.77 0.50 10.99
C GLY A 28 6.31 -0.22 9.74
N PHE A 29 6.82 0.29 8.63
CA PHE A 29 7.00 -0.38 7.36
C PHE A 29 7.11 -1.90 7.56
N GLN A 30 6.04 -2.66 7.27
CA GLN A 30 6.05 -4.09 7.56
C GLN A 30 6.91 -4.79 6.51
N LEU A 31 8.13 -5.19 6.92
CA LEU A 31 9.10 -5.87 6.05
C LEU A 31 8.52 -7.07 5.28
N LYS A 32 7.48 -7.69 5.83
CA LYS A 32 6.75 -8.80 5.20
C LYS A 32 6.19 -8.46 3.82
N TYR A 33 5.87 -7.19 3.53
CA TYR A 33 5.27 -6.77 2.27
C TYR A 33 6.28 -6.29 1.22
N ILE A 34 7.54 -6.06 1.61
CA ILE A 34 8.60 -5.59 0.69
C ILE A 34 8.80 -6.54 -0.49
N PRO A 35 8.90 -7.88 -0.32
CA PRO A 35 9.10 -8.78 -1.45
C PRO A 35 7.98 -8.67 -2.50
N PHE A 36 6.74 -8.47 -2.05
CA PHE A 36 5.59 -8.29 -2.93
C PHE A 36 5.62 -6.93 -3.62
N GLY A 37 6.04 -5.87 -2.91
CA GLY A 37 6.25 -4.54 -3.50
C GLY A 37 7.31 -4.55 -4.60
N LEU A 38 8.43 -5.26 -4.39
CA LEU A 38 9.49 -5.46 -5.38
C LEU A 38 8.95 -6.13 -6.66
N VAL A 39 8.25 -7.26 -6.51
CA VAL A 39 7.71 -7.99 -7.66
C VAL A 39 6.66 -7.17 -8.42
N SER A 40 5.73 -6.53 -7.73
CA SER A 40 4.66 -5.76 -8.37
C SER A 40 5.17 -4.48 -9.04
N ALA A 41 6.14 -3.78 -8.44
CA ALA A 41 6.72 -2.57 -9.03
C ALA A 41 7.46 -2.87 -10.35
N CYS A 42 8.01 -4.08 -10.53
CA CYS A 42 8.60 -4.50 -11.79
C CYS A 42 7.61 -4.49 -12.96
N LEU A 43 6.31 -4.65 -12.71
CA LEU A 43 5.31 -4.74 -13.79
C LEU A 43 5.23 -3.48 -14.64
N THR A 44 5.27 -2.28 -14.04
CA THR A 44 5.28 -1.03 -14.83
C THR A 44 6.57 -0.89 -15.62
N ILE A 45 7.70 -1.27 -15.02
CA ILE A 45 9.00 -1.25 -15.68
C ILE A 45 8.99 -2.17 -16.90
N LEU A 46 8.50 -3.40 -16.74
CA LEU A 46 8.36 -4.35 -17.84
C LEU A 46 7.39 -3.85 -18.92
N LEU A 47 6.27 -3.24 -18.54
CA LEU A 47 5.32 -2.68 -19.50
C LEU A 47 5.98 -1.59 -20.36
N TYR A 48 6.72 -0.66 -19.75
CA TYR A 48 7.34 0.43 -20.50
C TYR A 48 8.60 0.01 -21.26
N LEU A 49 9.32 -1.02 -20.81
CA LEU A 49 10.43 -1.60 -21.57
C LEU A 49 9.94 -2.39 -22.79
N THR A 50 8.80 -3.09 -22.69
CA THR A 50 8.30 -3.97 -23.76
C THR A 50 7.35 -3.27 -24.72
N VAL A 51 6.38 -2.50 -24.19
CA VAL A 51 5.32 -1.85 -24.97
C VAL A 51 5.56 -0.35 -25.10
N GLY A 52 6.02 0.30 -24.03
CA GLY A 52 6.24 1.74 -24.01
C GLY A 52 7.45 2.22 -24.82
N GLY A 53 8.40 1.34 -25.14
CA GLY A 53 9.61 1.68 -25.90
C GLY A 53 10.71 2.41 -25.10
N CYS A 54 10.71 2.30 -23.77
CA CYS A 54 11.79 2.82 -22.93
C CYS A 54 13.10 2.05 -23.18
N ASN A 55 14.23 2.75 -23.16
CA ASN A 55 15.53 2.12 -23.32
C ASN A 55 16.25 2.00 -21.96
N LEU A 56 16.70 0.79 -21.62
CA LEU A 56 17.35 0.52 -20.33
C LEU A 56 18.58 1.39 -20.08
N LEU A 57 19.39 1.67 -21.10
CA LEU A 57 20.64 2.44 -20.96
C LEU A 57 20.38 3.94 -20.94
N ALA A 58 19.48 4.42 -21.79
CA ALA A 58 19.17 5.85 -21.89
C ALA A 58 18.31 6.34 -20.72
N ASP A 59 17.35 5.53 -20.26
CA ASP A 59 16.33 5.93 -19.29
C ASP A 59 16.55 5.34 -17.88
N LYS A 60 17.75 4.83 -17.60
CA LYS A 60 18.09 4.12 -16.34
C LYS A 60 17.68 4.86 -15.07
N ILE A 61 17.79 6.19 -15.05
CA ILE A 61 17.45 7.01 -13.89
C ILE A 61 15.94 6.99 -13.66
N TYR A 62 15.15 7.16 -14.71
CA TYR A 62 13.68 7.11 -14.64
C TYR A 62 13.20 5.72 -14.21
N LEU A 63 13.79 4.66 -14.78
CA LEU A 63 13.51 3.28 -14.40
C LEU A 63 13.79 3.04 -12.91
N ALA A 64 14.96 3.47 -12.41
CA ALA A 64 15.35 3.29 -11.01
C ALA A 64 14.45 4.07 -10.04
N VAL A 65 14.18 5.35 -10.34
CA VAL A 65 13.33 6.21 -9.50
C VAL A 65 11.91 5.67 -9.43
N SER A 66 11.31 5.33 -10.58
CA SER A 66 9.96 4.78 -10.61
C SER A 66 9.86 3.44 -9.92
N TYR A 67 10.84 2.57 -10.09
CA TYR A 67 10.88 1.31 -9.37
C TYR A 67 10.90 1.55 -7.85
N ALA A 68 11.80 2.42 -7.35
CA ALA A 68 11.89 2.74 -5.93
C ALA A 68 10.58 3.31 -5.36
N ILE A 69 9.96 4.26 -6.07
CA ILE A 69 8.65 4.83 -5.70
C ILE A 69 7.59 3.74 -5.63
N GLY A 70 7.55 2.87 -6.65
CA GLY A 70 6.60 1.76 -6.72
C GLY A 70 6.69 0.84 -5.52
N VAL A 71 7.90 0.40 -5.17
CA VAL A 71 8.15 -0.50 -4.04
C VAL A 71 7.69 0.12 -2.73
N VAL A 72 8.06 1.38 -2.48
CA VAL A 72 7.73 2.07 -1.22
C VAL A 72 6.23 2.27 -1.08
N CYS A 73 5.58 2.83 -2.09
CA CYS A 73 4.15 3.14 -2.04
C CYS A 73 3.29 1.88 -1.98
N LEU A 74 3.60 0.84 -2.75
CA LEU A 74 2.88 -0.43 -2.68
C LEU A 74 3.07 -1.10 -1.32
N THR A 75 4.28 -1.08 -0.75
CA THR A 75 4.53 -1.63 0.59
C THR A 75 3.71 -0.92 1.67
N ILE A 76 3.59 0.41 1.58
CA ILE A 76 2.73 1.22 2.46
C ILE A 76 1.26 0.81 2.25
N ALA A 77 0.79 0.73 1.01
CA ALA A 77 -0.58 0.38 0.70
C ALA A 77 -0.96 -1.02 1.22
N TYR A 78 -0.07 -2.00 1.05
CA TYR A 78 -0.28 -3.35 1.57
C TYR A 78 -0.36 -3.38 3.09
N SER A 79 0.55 -2.66 3.76
CA SER A 79 0.58 -2.57 5.22
C SER A 79 -0.70 -1.94 5.76
N ASN A 80 -1.16 -0.87 5.10
CA ASN A 80 -2.31 -0.11 5.53
C ASN A 80 -3.62 -0.86 5.38
N VAL A 81 -3.86 -1.47 4.21
CA VAL A 81 -5.06 -2.30 3.99
C VAL A 81 -5.06 -3.51 4.91
N ALA A 82 -3.90 -4.15 5.14
CA ALA A 82 -3.81 -5.27 6.07
C ALA A 82 -4.12 -4.87 7.52
N LYS A 83 -3.70 -3.66 7.94
CA LYS A 83 -4.04 -3.11 9.25
C LYS A 83 -5.54 -2.86 9.37
N TRP A 84 -6.13 -2.21 8.37
CA TRP A 84 -7.58 -1.98 8.30
C TRP A 84 -8.36 -3.30 8.37
N CYS A 85 -7.95 -4.31 7.60
CA CYS A 85 -8.54 -5.65 7.63
C CYS A 85 -8.50 -6.29 9.03
N ARG A 86 -7.40 -6.14 9.77
CA ARG A 86 -7.30 -6.66 11.15
C ARG A 86 -8.21 -5.92 12.13
N MET A 87 -8.52 -4.65 11.87
CA MET A 87 -9.47 -3.88 12.69
C MET A 87 -10.93 -4.34 12.46
N GLN A 88 -11.21 -5.00 11.33
CA GLN A 88 -12.54 -5.53 11.03
C GLN A 88 -12.77 -6.87 11.75
N LYS A 89 -13.65 -6.87 12.77
CA LYS A 89 -13.98 -8.06 13.58
C LYS A 89 -14.66 -9.21 12.80
N LYS A 90 -15.07 -8.99 11.54
CA LYS A 90 -15.88 -9.93 10.74
C LYS A 90 -15.15 -10.54 9.53
N MET A 91 -13.84 -10.42 9.45
CA MET A 91 -13.12 -10.89 8.26
C MET A 91 -12.80 -12.39 8.35
N ASN A 92 -13.58 -13.21 7.62
CA ASN A 92 -13.28 -14.62 7.40
C ASN A 92 -12.25 -14.76 6.28
N GLY A 93 -10.97 -14.57 6.60
CA GLY A 93 -9.88 -14.71 5.63
C GLY A 93 -8.56 -14.16 6.14
N SER A 94 -7.48 -14.40 5.40
CA SER A 94 -6.16 -13.85 5.72
C SER A 94 -6.06 -12.38 5.30
N PRO A 95 -5.86 -11.44 6.25
CA PRO A 95 -5.67 -10.02 5.94
C PRO A 95 -4.51 -9.76 4.98
N LEU A 96 -3.52 -10.66 4.96
CA LEU A 96 -2.38 -10.57 4.04
C LEU A 96 -2.81 -10.81 2.59
N PHE A 97 -3.51 -11.91 2.31
CA PHE A 97 -3.87 -12.26 0.94
C PHE A 97 -4.89 -11.28 0.37
N PHE A 98 -5.84 -10.83 1.18
CA PHE A 98 -6.78 -9.79 0.76
C PHE A 98 -6.05 -8.48 0.43
N SER A 99 -5.17 -8.01 1.31
CA SER A 99 -4.43 -6.77 1.08
C SER A 99 -3.58 -6.82 -0.20
N LEU A 100 -2.88 -7.94 -0.43
CA LEU A 100 -2.10 -8.15 -1.64
C LEU A 100 -2.99 -8.16 -2.89
N PHE A 101 -4.08 -8.92 -2.88
CA PHE A 101 -4.97 -9.04 -4.03
C PHE A 101 -5.65 -7.70 -4.35
N TYR A 102 -6.23 -7.05 -3.35
CA TYR A 102 -6.93 -5.77 -3.50
C TYR A 102 -6.03 -4.69 -4.10
N ASN A 103 -4.87 -4.47 -3.49
CA ASN A 103 -3.96 -3.42 -3.94
C ASN A 103 -3.34 -3.75 -5.31
N ASN A 104 -3.00 -5.01 -5.60
CA ASN A 104 -2.46 -5.38 -6.91
C ASN A 104 -3.49 -5.28 -8.03
N ALA A 105 -4.73 -5.72 -7.79
CA ALA A 105 -5.79 -5.60 -8.77
C ALA A 105 -6.04 -4.12 -9.12
N PHE A 106 -6.11 -3.26 -8.10
CA PHE A 106 -6.31 -1.84 -8.30
C PHE A 106 -5.11 -1.15 -8.96
N TYR A 107 -3.89 -1.51 -8.57
CA TYR A 107 -2.65 -1.05 -9.19
C TYR A 107 -2.59 -1.43 -10.67
N ILE A 108 -2.82 -2.70 -11.03
CA ILE A 108 -2.79 -3.16 -12.42
C ILE A 108 -3.86 -2.46 -13.26
N PHE A 109 -5.07 -2.29 -12.71
CA PHE A 109 -6.12 -1.53 -13.37
C PHE A 109 -5.67 -0.10 -13.70
N LEU A 110 -5.12 0.62 -12.72
CA LEU A 110 -4.64 1.99 -12.91
C LEU A 110 -3.43 2.05 -13.85
N LEU A 111 -2.54 1.07 -13.78
CA LEU A 111 -1.37 0.96 -14.65
C LEU A 111 -1.78 0.84 -16.11
N VAL A 112 -2.70 -0.08 -16.42
CA VAL A 112 -3.24 -0.25 -17.79
C VAL A 112 -4.01 1.00 -18.21
N PHE A 113 -4.85 1.55 -17.33
CA PHE A 113 -5.61 2.77 -17.63
C PHE A 113 -4.69 3.97 -17.94
N CYS A 114 -3.66 4.18 -17.14
CA CYS A 114 -2.71 5.28 -17.35
C CYS A 114 -1.92 5.09 -18.65
N ALA A 115 -1.41 3.89 -18.90
CA ALA A 115 -0.60 3.60 -20.08
C ALA A 115 -1.42 3.65 -21.38
N SER A 116 -2.67 3.18 -21.37
CA SER A 116 -3.49 3.07 -22.58
C SER A 116 -4.38 4.29 -22.84
N VAL A 117 -4.88 4.96 -21.79
CA VAL A 117 -5.88 6.02 -21.92
C VAL A 117 -5.30 7.40 -21.62
N LEU A 118 -4.60 7.56 -20.49
CA LEU A 118 -4.13 8.89 -20.07
C LEU A 118 -2.87 9.36 -20.80
N PHE A 119 -1.92 8.46 -21.01
CA PHE A 119 -0.59 8.81 -21.52
C PHE A 119 -0.14 8.07 -22.78
N PRO A 120 -1.01 7.76 -23.76
CA PRO A 120 -0.64 6.94 -24.92
C PRO A 120 0.42 7.60 -25.84
N GLY A 121 0.54 8.93 -25.81
CA GLY A 121 1.44 9.69 -26.69
C GLY A 121 2.59 10.42 -25.97
N LEU A 122 2.77 10.19 -24.67
CA LEU A 122 3.88 10.80 -23.93
C LEU A 122 5.21 10.13 -24.28
N LYS A 123 6.30 10.88 -24.13
CA LYS A 123 7.64 10.27 -24.21
C LYS A 123 7.72 9.13 -23.18
N PRO A 124 8.28 7.96 -23.55
CA PRO A 124 8.22 6.75 -22.73
C PRO A 124 8.71 6.96 -21.29
N ALA A 125 9.82 7.67 -21.12
CA ALA A 125 10.40 7.95 -19.81
C ALA A 125 9.46 8.75 -18.88
N TYR A 126 8.78 9.77 -19.40
CA TYR A 126 7.83 10.57 -18.60
C TYR A 126 6.53 9.80 -18.34
N GLY A 127 6.04 9.07 -19.36
CA GLY A 127 4.88 8.20 -19.22
C GLY A 127 5.09 7.15 -18.13
N LEU A 128 6.29 6.55 -18.08
CA LEU A 128 6.68 5.57 -17.07
C LEU A 128 6.56 6.17 -15.65
N VAL A 129 7.16 7.34 -15.42
CA VAL A 129 7.15 7.98 -14.10
C VAL A 129 5.73 8.36 -13.68
N LEU A 130 4.97 9.00 -14.56
CA LEU A 130 3.61 9.45 -14.25
C LEU A 130 2.66 8.26 -14.02
N THR A 131 2.71 7.24 -14.89
CA THR A 131 1.94 6.01 -14.71
C THR A 131 2.28 5.35 -13.40
N GLN A 132 3.57 5.22 -13.04
CA GLN A 132 3.96 4.64 -11.77
C GLN A 132 3.40 5.45 -10.59
N ILE A 133 3.63 6.77 -10.56
CA ILE A 133 3.18 7.65 -9.47
C ILE A 133 1.67 7.57 -9.28
N ILE A 134 0.88 7.59 -10.36
CA ILE A 134 -0.58 7.54 -10.26
C ILE A 134 -1.04 6.16 -9.83
N SER A 135 -0.50 5.10 -10.45
CA SER A 135 -0.92 3.72 -10.18
C SER A 135 -0.57 3.26 -8.76
N VAL A 136 0.49 3.77 -8.13
CA VAL A 136 0.84 3.44 -6.73
C VAL A 136 0.42 4.51 -5.73
N GLY A 137 0.38 5.77 -6.15
CA GLY A 137 0.01 6.90 -5.30
C GLY A 137 -1.46 6.87 -4.93
N ILE A 138 -2.35 6.53 -5.89
CA ILE A 138 -3.78 6.43 -5.61
C ILE A 138 -4.07 5.30 -4.60
N PRO A 139 -3.62 4.04 -4.78
CA PRO A 139 -3.81 3.00 -3.77
C PRO A 139 -3.19 3.33 -2.41
N ALA A 140 -1.99 3.92 -2.40
CA ALA A 140 -1.33 4.33 -1.15
C ALA A 140 -2.13 5.43 -0.42
N TRP A 141 -2.68 6.40 -1.16
CA TRP A 141 -3.53 7.45 -0.61
C TRP A 141 -4.84 6.88 -0.05
N PHE A 142 -5.58 6.09 -0.84
CA PHE A 142 -6.84 5.48 -0.42
C PHE A 142 -6.67 4.59 0.81
N SER A 143 -5.63 3.77 0.85
CA SER A 143 -5.35 2.90 1.98
C SER A 143 -4.95 3.67 3.25
N THR A 144 -4.34 4.85 3.11
CA THR A 144 -4.02 5.73 4.25
C THR A 144 -5.29 6.35 4.86
N LEU A 145 -6.29 6.70 4.04
CA LEU A 145 -7.58 7.23 4.53
C LEU A 145 -8.41 6.20 5.32
N GLN A 146 -8.10 4.91 5.20
CA GLN A 146 -8.83 3.82 5.85
C GLN A 146 -8.30 3.49 7.25
N ILE A 147 -7.16 4.06 7.66
CA ILE A 147 -6.55 3.91 8.99
C ILE A 147 -7.06 5.01 9.91
#